data_AF-A0A8T4D784-F1
#
_entry.id   AF-A0A8T4D784-F1
#
_cell.length_a   1.000
_cell.length_b   1.000
_cell.length_c   1.000
_cell.angle_alpha   90.00
_cell.angle_beta   90.00
_cell.angle_gamma   90.00
#
_symmetry.space_group_name_H-M   'P 1'
#
loop_
_entity.id
_entity.type
_entity.pdbx_description
1 polymer ?
#
loop_
_entity_poly.entity_id
_entity_poly.type
_entity_poly.pdbx_seq_one_letter_code
_entity_poly.pdbx_strand_id
1 'polypeptide(L)'
;MHRLCIVCKGSRLLCGRQSCPLLAALRKRTRYAEFANATEYFGPSTSIFVGRIGYPNVRVGPMSVLEPKEADMELGRFEEPSQWFAQGLGMDEIVELRSATLRSKHGEHIKSKSNFVSDVTELGLASKPVDIELTFTKKPSFNLTFSDVLRPIGASVNVE
;
A
#
# COMPACT_ATOMS: atom_id res chain seq x y z
N MET A 1 -2.78 -18.18 16.56
CA MET A 1 -2.65 -16.78 17.00
C MET A 1 -3.98 -16.04 17.19
N HIS A 2 -5.04 -16.28 16.41
CA HIS A 2 -6.29 -15.49 16.49
C HIS A 2 -7.07 -15.56 17.83
N ARG A 3 -7.01 -16.68 18.57
CA ARG A 3 -7.76 -16.85 19.84
C ARG A 3 -7.32 -15.85 20.93
N LEU A 4 -6.02 -15.58 21.02
CA LEU A 4 -5.45 -14.63 21.98
C LEU A 4 -5.80 -13.18 21.63
N CYS A 5 -5.82 -12.81 20.35
CA CYS A 5 -6.18 -11.46 19.92
C CYS A 5 -7.63 -11.09 20.27
N ILE A 6 -8.56 -12.06 20.18
CA ILE A 6 -9.97 -11.87 20.54
C ILE A 6 -10.12 -11.53 22.03
N VAL A 7 -9.33 -12.18 22.90
CA VAL A 7 -9.33 -11.92 24.35
C VAL A 7 -8.57 -10.64 24.68
N CYS A 8 -7.45 -10.40 24.01
CA CYS A 8 -6.58 -9.25 24.21
C CYS A 8 -7.24 -7.93 23.78
N LYS A 9 -8.07 -7.97 22.73
CA LYS A 9 -8.70 -6.81 22.06
C LYS A 9 -7.73 -5.65 21.77
N GLY A 10 -6.44 -5.98 21.63
CA GLY A 10 -5.35 -5.05 21.40
C GLY A 10 -4.94 -4.16 22.58
N SER A 11 -5.65 -4.16 23.71
CA SER A 11 -5.34 -3.30 24.86
C SER A 11 -4.44 -3.98 25.89
N ARG A 12 -4.46 -5.31 25.98
CA ARG A 12 -3.78 -6.08 27.03
C ARG A 12 -2.42 -6.63 26.62
N LEU A 13 -2.04 -6.48 25.36
CA LEU A 13 -0.77 -6.93 24.78
C LEU A 13 -0.36 -8.37 25.18
N LEU A 14 -1.35 -9.28 25.29
CA LEU A 14 -1.13 -10.67 25.73
C LEU A 14 -0.21 -11.49 24.80
N CYS A 15 0.09 -10.96 23.61
CA CYS A 15 1.07 -11.52 22.68
C CYS A 15 2.52 -11.10 22.99
N GLY A 16 2.76 -10.31 24.05
CA GLY A 16 4.09 -9.86 24.46
C GLY A 16 4.71 -8.76 23.59
N ARG A 17 3.95 -8.22 22.63
CA ARG A 17 4.40 -7.10 21.78
C ARG A 17 4.28 -5.78 22.53
N GLN A 18 5.17 -4.83 22.24
CA GLN A 18 5.14 -3.48 22.80
C GLN A 18 3.86 -2.70 22.43
N SER A 19 3.27 -3.03 21.29
CA SER A 19 2.06 -2.41 20.77
C SER A 19 1.22 -3.41 19.97
N CYS A 20 -0.08 -3.13 19.83
CA CYS A 20 -0.97 -3.95 19.01
C CYS A 20 -0.97 -3.45 17.56
N PRO A 21 -0.42 -4.22 16.60
CA PRO A 21 -0.38 -3.79 15.20
C PRO A 21 -1.78 -3.65 14.59
N LEU A 22 -2.77 -4.37 15.11
CA LEU A 22 -4.17 -4.27 14.67
C LEU A 22 -4.75 -2.89 14.99
N LEU A 23 -4.53 -2.40 16.22
CA LEU A 23 -5.00 -1.08 16.63
C LEU A 23 -4.21 0.03 15.95
N ALA A 24 -2.88 -0.13 15.81
CA ALA A 24 -2.04 0.82 15.11
C ALA A 24 -2.52 1.05 13.67
N ALA A 25 -2.77 -0.03 12.93
CA ALA A 25 -3.28 0.04 11.56
C ALA A 25 -4.73 0.59 11.48
N LEU A 26 -5.63 0.20 12.40
CA LEU A 26 -7.00 0.74 12.42
C LEU A 26 -7.03 2.26 12.61
N ARG A 27 -6.16 2.81 13.48
CA ARG A 27 -6.01 4.27 13.66
C ARG A 27 -5.54 4.98 12.39
N LYS A 28 -4.78 4.29 11.53
CA LYS A 28 -4.34 4.86 10.24
C LYS A 28 -5.45 4.82 9.19
N ARG A 29 -6.34 3.82 9.24
CA ARG A 29 -7.54 3.81 8.37
C ARG A 29 -8.37 5.08 8.51
N THR A 30 -8.59 5.56 9.73
CA THR A 30 -9.35 6.79 9.98
C THR A 30 -8.63 8.02 9.44
N ARG A 31 -7.29 8.00 9.36
CA ARG A 31 -6.50 9.12 8.85
C ARG A 31 -6.68 9.34 7.34
N TYR A 32 -6.77 8.25 6.57
CA TYR A 32 -6.96 8.31 5.12
C TYR A 32 -8.44 8.14 4.72
N ALA A 33 -9.36 8.25 5.67
CA ALA A 33 -10.79 8.12 5.39
C ALA A 33 -11.30 9.21 4.43
N GLU A 34 -10.67 10.39 4.41
CA GLU A 34 -11.00 11.46 3.48
C GLU A 34 -10.71 11.06 2.02
N PHE A 35 -9.60 10.34 1.79
CA PHE A 35 -9.27 9.75 0.48
C PHE A 35 -10.26 8.68 0.02
N ALA A 36 -11.14 8.17 0.90
CA ALA A 36 -12.15 7.19 0.51
C ALA A 36 -13.23 7.79 -0.42
N ASN A 37 -13.36 9.12 -0.48
CA ASN A 37 -14.30 9.80 -1.38
C ASN A 37 -13.62 10.46 -2.59
N ALA A 38 -12.29 10.41 -2.68
CA ALA A 38 -11.57 10.93 -3.84
C ALA A 38 -11.93 10.15 -5.11
N THR A 39 -11.94 10.86 -6.24
CA THR A 39 -12.16 10.34 -7.59
C THR A 39 -10.89 10.36 -8.43
N GLU A 40 -9.90 11.13 -8.00
CA GLU A 40 -8.62 11.29 -8.66
C GLU A 40 -7.50 11.35 -7.62
N TYR A 41 -6.27 11.11 -8.08
CA TYR A 41 -5.06 11.26 -7.29
C TYR A 41 -3.93 11.79 -8.15
N PHE A 42 -3.17 12.73 -7.60
CA PHE A 42 -1.91 13.22 -8.16
C PHE A 42 -0.82 13.10 -7.10
N GLY A 43 0.31 12.51 -7.47
CA GLY A 43 1.48 12.45 -6.60
C GLY A 43 2.44 11.31 -6.95
N PRO A 44 3.47 11.09 -6.12
CA PRO A 44 4.57 10.21 -6.47
C PRO A 44 4.14 8.74 -6.48
N SER A 45 4.64 8.02 -7.48
CA SER A 45 4.61 6.57 -7.60
C SER A 45 5.98 5.98 -7.32
N THR A 46 6.03 4.92 -6.53
CA THR A 46 7.28 4.29 -6.08
C THR A 46 7.54 2.95 -6.77
N SER A 47 6.56 2.04 -6.80
CA SER A 47 6.66 0.74 -7.52
C SER A 47 5.40 0.39 -8.28
N ILE A 48 5.41 -0.80 -8.87
CA ILE A 48 4.29 -1.41 -9.56
C ILE A 48 3.83 -2.61 -8.75
N PHE A 49 2.53 -2.68 -8.53
CA PHE A 49 1.88 -3.88 -8.03
C PHE A 49 1.53 -4.81 -9.19
N VAL A 50 1.90 -6.09 -9.05
CA VAL A 50 1.45 -7.18 -9.93
C VAL A 50 0.77 -8.26 -9.10
N GLY A 51 -0.52 -8.46 -9.36
CA GLY A 51 -1.36 -9.42 -8.65
C GLY A 51 -1.28 -10.84 -9.21
N ARG A 52 -1.32 -11.85 -8.34
CA ARG A 52 -1.35 -13.27 -8.71
C ARG A 52 -2.72 -13.77 -9.17
N ILE A 53 -3.81 -13.13 -8.72
CA ILE A 53 -5.17 -13.61 -8.92
C ILE A 53 -5.66 -13.23 -10.33
N GLY A 54 -6.25 -14.21 -11.04
CA GLY A 54 -6.91 -13.99 -12.33
C GLY A 54 -6.11 -14.41 -13.56
N TYR A 55 -4.92 -15.01 -13.37
CA TYR A 55 -4.05 -15.44 -14.48
C TYR A 55 -4.83 -16.20 -15.58
N PRO A 56 -4.66 -15.85 -16.88
CA PRO A 56 -3.67 -14.92 -17.43
C PRO A 56 -4.06 -13.43 -17.41
N ASN A 57 -5.26 -13.07 -16.93
CA ASN A 57 -5.71 -11.69 -16.76
C ASN A 57 -5.42 -11.21 -15.33
N VAL A 58 -4.27 -10.58 -15.16
CA VAL A 58 -3.77 -10.16 -13.84
C VAL A 58 -4.16 -8.72 -13.54
N ARG A 59 -4.11 -8.37 -12.26
CA ARG A 59 -4.29 -6.99 -11.82
C ARG A 59 -2.92 -6.33 -11.72
N VAL A 60 -2.73 -5.24 -12.43
CA VAL A 60 -1.48 -4.49 -12.46
C VAL A 60 -1.75 -3.00 -12.29
N GLY A 61 -0.86 -2.27 -11.62
CA GLY A 61 -0.98 -0.83 -11.47
C GLY A 61 0.08 -0.24 -10.54
N PRO A 62 0.30 1.08 -10.61
CA PRO A 62 1.26 1.76 -9.75
C PRO A 62 0.88 1.77 -8.26
N MET A 63 1.91 1.82 -7.43
CA MET A 63 1.86 2.01 -5.98
C MET A 63 2.21 3.47 -5.68
N SER A 64 1.23 4.24 -5.21
CA SER A 64 1.38 5.67 -4.92
C SER A 64 1.47 5.93 -3.43
N VAL A 65 2.06 7.06 -3.03
CA VAL A 65 2.21 7.45 -1.62
C VAL A 65 1.18 8.52 -1.26
N LEU A 66 0.23 8.19 -0.39
CA LEU A 66 -0.86 9.10 0.02
C LEU A 66 -0.41 10.25 0.90
N GLU A 67 0.74 10.11 1.57
CA GLU A 67 1.26 11.11 2.47
C GLU A 67 2.78 11.20 2.30
N PRO A 68 3.28 12.19 1.55
CA PRO A 68 4.67 12.59 1.65
C PRO A 68 4.81 13.32 2.98
N LYS A 69 4.96 12.55 4.07
CA LYS A 69 5.42 13.14 5.32
C LYS A 69 6.82 13.66 5.06
N GLU A 70 6.94 14.99 4.99
CA GLU A 70 8.18 15.72 4.76
C GLU A 70 8.78 15.47 3.36
N ALA A 71 8.96 16.55 2.61
CA ALA A 71 9.53 16.54 1.26
C ALA A 71 10.94 15.93 1.16
N ASP A 72 11.55 15.59 2.30
CA ASP A 72 12.89 15.01 2.44
C ASP A 72 12.90 13.52 2.83
N MET A 73 11.74 12.88 3.05
CA MET A 73 11.74 11.42 3.16
C MET A 73 12.05 10.82 1.80
N GLU A 74 13.21 10.18 1.69
CA GLU A 74 13.59 9.29 0.60
C GLU A 74 12.40 8.36 0.30
N LEU A 75 11.64 8.66 -0.75
CA LEU A 75 10.48 7.90 -1.20
C LEU A 75 10.82 6.41 -1.43
N GLY A 76 12.09 6.09 -1.68
CA GLY A 76 12.63 4.72 -1.70
C GLY A 76 12.45 3.95 -0.39
N ARG A 77 12.33 4.65 0.76
CA ARG A 77 12.04 4.04 2.06
C ARG A 77 10.65 3.38 2.10
N PHE A 78 9.71 3.67 1.20
CA PHE A 78 8.41 2.98 1.21
C PHE A 78 8.47 1.54 0.71
N GLU A 79 9.58 1.15 0.08
CA GLU A 79 9.66 -0.07 -0.74
C GLU A 79 10.93 -0.88 -0.57
N GLU A 80 11.84 -0.44 0.30
CA GLU A 80 13.08 -1.17 0.59
C GLU A 80 13.07 -1.79 2.00
N PRO A 81 12.56 -3.03 2.16
CA PRO A 81 12.57 -3.74 3.43
C PRO A 81 13.95 -3.90 4.07
N SER A 82 15.02 -4.04 3.27
CA SER A 82 16.40 -4.12 3.75
C SER A 82 16.79 -2.88 4.56
N GLN A 83 16.40 -1.69 4.08
CA GLN A 83 16.65 -0.45 4.79
C GLN A 83 15.84 -0.33 6.08
N TRP A 84 14.62 -0.87 6.13
CA TRP A 84 13.81 -0.84 7.36
C TRP A 84 14.51 -1.54 8.52
N PHE A 85 15.11 -2.70 8.24
CA PHE A 85 15.87 -3.44 9.24
C PHE A 85 17.18 -2.73 9.58
N ALA A 86 17.90 -2.21 8.59
CA ALA A 86 19.16 -1.50 8.81
C ALA A 86 18.98 -0.23 9.67
N GLN A 87 17.86 0.47 9.49
CA GLN A 87 17.50 1.68 10.26
C GLN A 87 16.82 1.36 11.60
N GLY A 88 16.56 0.07 11.90
CA GLY A 88 15.96 -0.36 13.16
C GLY A 88 14.47 0.00 13.31
N LEU A 89 13.72 0.12 12.20
CA LEU A 89 12.30 0.46 12.26
C LEU A 89 11.50 -0.56 13.06
N GLY A 90 10.66 -0.06 13.95
CA GLY A 90 9.68 -0.84 14.67
C GLY A 90 8.55 -1.32 13.77
N MET A 91 7.82 -2.35 14.24
CA MET A 91 6.68 -2.90 13.51
C MET A 91 5.59 -1.86 13.24
N ASP A 92 5.34 -0.94 14.17
CA ASP A 92 4.33 0.11 14.00
C ASP A 92 4.71 1.10 12.90
N GLU A 93 5.98 1.44 12.77
CA GLU A 93 6.49 2.33 11.73
C GLU A 93 6.37 1.68 10.35
N ILE A 94 6.68 0.39 10.24
CA ILE A 94 6.51 -0.37 9.00
C ILE A 94 5.02 -0.44 8.63
N VAL A 95 4.15 -0.70 9.61
CA VAL A 95 2.69 -0.69 9.40
C VAL A 95 2.23 0.69 8.92
N GLU A 96 2.75 1.77 9.50
CA GLU A 96 2.45 3.14 9.09
C GLU A 96 2.86 3.40 7.64
N LEU A 97 4.14 3.18 7.29
CA LEU A 97 4.67 3.35 5.94
C LEU A 97 3.84 2.60 4.91
N ARG A 98 3.54 1.33 5.19
CA ARG A 98 2.79 0.47 4.28
C ARG A 98 1.32 0.85 4.17
N SER A 99 0.70 1.29 5.26
CA SER A 99 -0.69 1.75 5.27
C SER A 99 -0.90 3.06 4.52
N ALA A 100 0.15 3.87 4.39
CA ALA A 100 0.17 5.14 3.67
C ALA A 100 0.32 5.00 2.15
N THR A 101 0.24 3.78 1.60
CA THR A 101 0.32 3.55 0.16
C THR A 101 -1.04 3.30 -0.47
N LEU A 102 -1.25 3.82 -1.68
CA LEU A 102 -2.40 3.57 -2.53
C LEU A 102 -2.01 2.55 -3.59
N ARG A 103 -2.71 1.42 -3.59
CA ARG A 103 -2.59 0.38 -4.62
C ARG A 103 -3.67 0.57 -5.68
N SER A 104 -3.29 1.19 -6.78
CA SER A 104 -4.11 1.20 -7.99
C SER A 104 -4.04 -0.16 -8.69
N LYS A 105 -5.11 -0.53 -9.41
CA LYS A 105 -5.14 -1.77 -10.18
C LYS A 105 -6.06 -1.63 -11.39
N HIS A 106 -5.56 -2.08 -12.52
CA HIS A 106 -6.28 -2.29 -13.77
C HIS A 106 -6.14 -3.77 -14.16
N GLY A 107 -7.16 -4.32 -14.83
CA GLY A 107 -7.17 -5.72 -15.25
C GLY A 107 -6.58 -5.85 -16.63
N GLU A 108 -5.49 -6.60 -16.78
CA GLU A 108 -4.76 -6.68 -18.03
C GLU A 108 -4.26 -8.11 -18.31
N HIS A 109 -4.27 -8.49 -19.58
CA HIS A 109 -3.72 -9.78 -19.99
C HIS A 109 -2.18 -9.72 -20.00
N ILE A 110 -1.49 -10.79 -19.56
CA ILE A 110 -0.01 -10.83 -19.46
C ILE A 110 0.76 -10.61 -20.77
N LYS A 111 0.08 -10.65 -21.92
CA LYS A 111 0.63 -10.44 -23.27
C LYS A 111 0.15 -9.13 -23.90
N SER A 112 -0.61 -8.33 -23.15
CA SER A 112 -1.15 -7.08 -23.65
C SER A 112 -0.03 -6.08 -23.91
N LYS A 113 -0.28 -5.18 -24.86
CA LYS A 113 0.58 -4.06 -25.23
C LYS A 113 -0.22 -2.76 -25.20
N SER A 114 -1.17 -2.64 -24.27
CA SER A 114 -1.95 -1.43 -24.08
C SER A 114 -1.05 -0.27 -23.65
N ASN A 115 -1.49 0.97 -23.88
CA ASN A 115 -0.77 2.16 -23.42
C ASN A 115 -0.54 2.10 -21.90
N PHE A 116 -1.54 1.65 -21.14
CA PHE A 116 -1.41 1.43 -19.70
C PHE A 116 -0.23 0.53 -19.32
N VAL A 117 0.01 -0.56 -20.05
CA VAL A 117 1.18 -1.44 -19.81
C VAL A 117 2.47 -0.71 -20.13
N SER A 118 2.50 0.12 -21.17
CA SER A 118 3.66 0.95 -21.51
C SER A 118 3.97 1.94 -20.40
N ASP A 119 2.98 2.70 -19.94
CA ASP A 119 3.12 3.70 -18.87
C ASP A 119 3.60 3.04 -17.57
N VAL A 120 3.01 1.91 -17.21
CA VAL A 120 3.45 1.10 -16.06
C VAL A 120 4.88 0.60 -16.25
N THR A 121 5.26 0.20 -17.46
CA THR A 121 6.64 -0.25 -17.74
C THR A 121 7.63 0.89 -17.61
N GLU A 122 7.29 2.09 -18.08
CA GLU A 122 8.10 3.30 -17.91
C GLU A 122 8.31 3.64 -16.44
N LEU A 123 7.26 3.55 -15.61
CA LEU A 123 7.36 3.69 -14.16
C LEU A 123 8.31 2.65 -13.54
N GLY A 124 8.33 1.43 -14.06
CA GLY A 124 9.21 0.37 -13.57
C GLY A 124 10.67 0.54 -13.99
N LEU A 125 10.91 1.24 -15.10
CA LEU A 125 12.24 1.59 -15.59
C LEU A 125 12.78 2.88 -14.97
N ALA A 126 11.92 3.65 -14.29
CA ALA A 126 12.31 4.90 -13.66
C ALA A 126 13.32 4.66 -12.53
N SER A 127 14.42 5.40 -12.56
CA SER A 127 15.43 5.33 -11.48
C SER A 127 15.02 6.10 -10.22
N LYS A 128 14.05 7.01 -10.35
CA LYS A 128 13.54 7.84 -9.26
C LYS A 128 12.00 7.78 -9.27
N PRO A 129 11.34 7.96 -8.11
CA PRO A 129 9.90 8.09 -8.05
C PRO A 129 9.40 9.19 -8.99
N VAL A 130 8.37 8.88 -9.76
CA VAL A 130 7.76 9.79 -10.74
C VAL A 130 6.33 10.11 -10.32
N ASP A 131 5.93 11.36 -10.48
CA ASP A 131 4.56 11.76 -10.21
C ASP A 131 3.60 11.19 -11.26
N ILE A 132 2.47 10.68 -10.80
CA ILE A 132 1.44 10.11 -11.64
C ILE A 132 0.10 10.76 -11.34
N GLU A 133 -0.75 10.78 -12.36
CA GLU A 133 -2.15 11.13 -12.26
C GLU A 133 -2.99 9.87 -12.45
N LEU A 134 -3.94 9.65 -11.54
CA LEU A 134 -4.81 8.47 -11.54
C LEU A 134 -6.26 8.89 -11.45
N THR A 135 -7.07 8.42 -12.40
CA THR A 135 -8.53 8.56 -12.37
C THR A 135 -9.16 7.27 -11.88
N PHE A 136 -10.09 7.36 -10.92
CA PHE A 136 -10.68 6.21 -10.26
C PHE A 136 -12.05 5.86 -10.83
N THR A 137 -12.21 4.62 -11.32
CA THR A 137 -13.53 4.10 -11.70
C THR A 137 -14.44 3.87 -10.49
N LYS A 138 -13.83 3.59 -9.33
CA LYS A 138 -14.53 3.30 -8.07
C LYS A 138 -13.79 3.95 -6.91
N LYS A 139 -14.53 4.30 -5.85
CA LYS A 139 -13.95 4.82 -4.62
C LYS A 139 -12.86 3.91 -4.03
N PRO A 140 -11.75 4.47 -3.51
CA PRO A 140 -10.71 3.69 -2.84
C PRO A 140 -11.26 2.87 -1.66
N SER A 141 -10.92 1.59 -1.63
CA SER A 141 -11.31 0.66 -0.58
C SER A 141 -10.18 0.46 0.43
N PHE A 142 -10.45 0.76 1.69
CA PHE A 142 -9.51 0.57 2.80
C PHE A 142 -9.76 -0.77 3.49
N ASN A 143 -9.43 -1.86 2.80
CA ASN A 143 -9.52 -3.21 3.35
C ASN A 143 -8.18 -3.62 3.95
N LEU A 144 -7.92 -3.18 5.19
CA LEU A 144 -6.80 -3.66 5.97
C LEU A 144 -7.01 -5.14 6.30
N THR A 145 -6.36 -6.00 5.52
CA THR A 145 -6.33 -7.44 5.78
C THR A 145 -5.10 -7.74 6.62
N PHE A 146 -5.33 -8.23 7.84
CA PHE A 146 -4.24 -8.59 8.74
C PHE A 146 -3.96 -10.08 8.60
N SER A 147 -2.74 -10.38 8.15
CA SER A 147 -2.20 -11.72 8.15
C SER A 147 -0.86 -11.68 8.86
N ASP A 148 -0.57 -12.72 9.63
CA ASP A 148 0.77 -12.90 10.21
C ASP A 148 1.83 -13.18 9.13
N VAL A 149 1.39 -13.43 7.88
CA VAL A 149 2.25 -13.73 6.72
C VAL A 149 2.25 -12.61 5.68
N LEU A 150 1.13 -11.91 5.49
CA LEU A 150 1.02 -10.87 4.46
C LEU A 150 1.38 -9.50 5.01
N ARG A 151 2.10 -8.73 4.20
CA ARG A 151 2.42 -7.34 4.48
C ARG A 151 1.12 -6.53 4.63
N PRO A 152 1.05 -5.58 5.57
CA PRO A 152 -0.05 -4.62 5.60
C PRO A 152 -0.13 -3.91 4.24
N ILE A 153 -1.35 -3.83 3.73
CA ILE A 153 -1.65 -3.21 2.43
C ILE A 153 -2.46 -1.96 2.74
N GLY A 154 -2.11 -0.84 2.11
CA GLY A 154 -2.90 0.38 2.21
C GLY A 154 -4.17 0.32 1.36
N ALA A 155 -4.64 1.50 0.95
CA ALA A 155 -5.86 1.63 0.15
C ALA A 155 -5.75 0.88 -1.17
N SER A 156 -6.86 0.37 -1.70
CA SER A 156 -6.88 -0.23 -3.03
C SER A 156 -8.03 0.30 -3.87
N VAL A 157 -7.71 0.71 -5.10
CA VAL A 157 -8.65 1.36 -6.01
C VAL A 157 -8.56 0.75 -7.42
N ASN A 158 -9.67 0.69 -8.13
CA ASN A 158 -9.65 0.37 -9.57
C ASN A 158 -9.49 1.67 -10.36
N VAL A 159 -8.60 1.64 -11.34
CA VAL A 159 -8.34 2.76 -12.23
C VAL A 159 -8.89 2.46 -13.62
N GLU A 160 -9.20 3.53 -14.35
CA GLU A 160 -9.62 3.48 -15.76
C GLU A 160 -8.48 3.09 -16.70
#